data_AF-A0A9P3LHJ3-F1
#
_entry.id   AF-A0A9P3LHJ3-F1
#
_cell.length_a   1.000
_cell.length_b   1.000
_cell.length_c   1.000
_cell.angle_alpha   90.00
_cell.angle_beta   90.00
_cell.angle_gamma   90.00
#
_symmetry.space_group_name_H-M   'P 1'
#
loop_
_entity.id
_entity.type
_entity.pdbx_description
1 polymer ?
#
loop_
_entity_poly.entity_id
_entity_poly.type
_entity_poly.pdbx_seq_one_letter_code
_entity_poly.pdbx_strand_id
1 'polypeptide(L)'
;MLAHIVFNVAIGASLVGIAICQQQVLRGDQPADDRVVKRIITPELTEFTNNIMQDYNMSGLALGAVHSNDIIEVAAFGRKTEDNDTMTADTLFDMGSCSKAFLASAVGILIDDFAQGKNRTPLPSGVQRLDWHTRLIDLLPGDWQLMDEWASQQATIRDILSHQSGLPRHDISYHADQKPVDVVRQLRHLWPAFELRQRWHYNNLFYVTGAHIISTFSGMSYIEFVKERIFDPLGMTASTFDPEEAARDGRLTQTWTADGRRLPVWFTGNAVELIAGAGGIISNVVDMTKWLRMLLNAGGDPATNKTIIPQKLSTR
;
A
#
# COMPACT_ATOMS: atom_id res chain seq x y z
N MET A 1 -19.68 10.71 -19.09
CA MET A 1 -18.92 9.61 -19.74
C MET A 1 -18.59 8.62 -18.65
N LEU A 2 -19.39 7.56 -18.52
CA LEU A 2 -19.26 6.57 -17.43
C LEU A 2 -17.98 5.74 -17.66
N ALA A 3 -17.03 5.85 -16.75
CA ALA A 3 -15.91 4.92 -16.68
C ALA A 3 -16.34 3.73 -15.83
N HIS A 4 -16.58 2.59 -16.46
CA HIS A 4 -16.71 1.30 -15.79
C HIS A 4 -15.35 0.95 -15.16
N ILE A 5 -15.23 1.11 -13.85
CA ILE A 5 -14.10 0.60 -13.08
C ILE A 5 -14.49 -0.80 -12.61
N VAL A 6 -13.99 -1.81 -13.31
CA VAL A 6 -14.13 -3.22 -12.92
C VAL A 6 -13.03 -3.55 -11.91
N PHE A 7 -13.39 -3.68 -10.63
CA PHE A 7 -12.51 -4.27 -9.63
C PHE A 7 -12.56 -5.79 -9.75
N ASN A 8 -11.55 -6.40 -10.40
CA ASN A 8 -11.32 -7.84 -10.27
C ASN A 8 -10.55 -8.09 -8.96
N VAL A 9 -11.27 -8.52 -7.93
CA VAL A 9 -10.69 -8.97 -6.65
C VAL A 9 -10.77 -10.48 -6.56
N ALA A 10 -9.61 -11.07 -6.21
CA ALA A 10 -9.49 -12.46 -5.82
C ALA A 10 -10.35 -12.74 -4.57
N ILE A 11 -10.95 -13.92 -4.55
CA ILE A 11 -11.85 -14.43 -3.51
C ILE A 11 -11.31 -14.11 -2.11
N GLY A 12 -12.05 -13.30 -1.33
CA GLY A 12 -11.88 -13.21 0.13
C GLY A 12 -11.10 -12.03 0.71
N ALA A 13 -11.17 -10.83 0.14
CA ALA A 13 -10.58 -9.62 0.76
C ALA A 13 -11.65 -8.55 1.05
N SER A 14 -11.50 -7.86 2.19
CA SER A 14 -12.11 -6.55 2.43
C SER A 14 -11.77 -5.63 1.25
N LEU A 15 -12.78 -5.19 0.51
CA LEU A 15 -12.61 -4.29 -0.62
C LEU A 15 -12.27 -2.89 -0.09
N VAL A 16 -10.97 -2.57 -0.05
CA VAL A 16 -10.54 -1.18 0.13
C VAL A 16 -10.30 -0.58 -1.25
N GLY A 17 -11.16 0.37 -1.62
CA GLY A 17 -11.01 1.18 -2.83
C GLY A 17 -10.58 2.60 -2.46
N ILE A 18 -9.47 3.08 -3.03
CA ILE A 18 -9.13 4.50 -3.02
C ILE A 18 -9.50 5.06 -4.39
N ALA A 19 -10.52 5.91 -4.45
CA ALA A 19 -10.88 6.66 -5.65
C ALA A 19 -10.36 8.09 -5.54
N ILE A 20 -9.41 8.46 -6.40
CA ILE A 20 -8.96 9.85 -6.55
C ILE A 20 -9.77 10.46 -7.70
N CYS A 21 -10.78 11.25 -7.38
CA CYS A 21 -11.47 12.07 -8.38
C CYS A 21 -10.77 13.44 -8.42
N GLN A 22 -9.82 13.61 -9.34
CA GLN A 22 -9.34 14.95 -9.66
C GLN A 22 -10.41 15.66 -10.50
N GLN A 23 -11.24 16.50 -9.88
CA GLN A 23 -11.81 17.61 -10.62
C GLN A 23 -10.65 18.51 -11.05
N GLN A 24 -10.52 18.79 -12.36
CA GLN A 24 -9.63 19.82 -12.85
C GLN A 24 -10.05 21.16 -12.23
N VAL A 25 -9.42 21.53 -11.11
CA VAL A 25 -9.51 22.87 -10.57
C VAL A 25 -8.64 23.73 -11.48
N LEU A 26 -9.28 24.41 -12.43
CA LEU A 26 -8.71 25.60 -13.04
C LEU A 26 -8.34 26.53 -11.87
N ARG A 27 -7.03 26.68 -11.58
CA ARG A 27 -6.54 27.64 -10.59
C ARG A 27 -6.85 29.04 -11.11
N GLY A 28 -8.03 29.54 -10.77
CA GLY A 28 -8.34 30.96 -10.81
C GLY A 28 -7.93 31.57 -9.49
N ASP A 29 -7.07 32.59 -9.55
CA ASP A 29 -6.78 33.46 -8.41
C ASP A 29 -8.08 34.14 -7.94
N GLN A 30 -8.72 33.55 -6.94
CA GLN A 30 -9.80 34.16 -6.18
C GLN A 30 -9.46 34.01 -4.70
N PRO A 31 -9.61 35.08 -3.90
CA PRO A 31 -9.32 35.02 -2.47
C PRO A 31 -10.20 33.97 -1.78
N ALA A 32 -9.67 33.36 -0.72
CA ALA A 32 -10.36 32.39 0.12
C ALA A 32 -11.60 33.04 0.74
N ASP A 33 -12.71 32.95 0.02
CA ASP A 33 -14.06 33.25 0.49
C ASP A 33 -14.47 32.13 1.46
N ASP A 34 -15.09 32.49 2.60
CA ASP A 34 -15.62 31.62 3.67
C ASP A 34 -16.79 30.77 3.16
N ARG A 35 -16.55 30.00 2.11
CA ARG A 35 -17.55 29.15 1.46
C ARG A 35 -17.73 27.92 2.31
N VAL A 36 -18.95 27.78 2.84
CA VAL A 36 -19.52 26.54 3.39
C VAL A 36 -18.93 25.35 2.65
N VAL A 37 -18.10 24.59 3.36
CA VAL A 37 -17.49 23.38 2.82
C VAL A 37 -18.64 22.41 2.58
N LYS A 38 -19.01 22.26 1.30
CA LYS A 38 -20.09 21.38 0.91
C LYS A 38 -19.66 19.96 1.27
N ARG A 39 -20.37 19.33 2.21
CA ARG A 39 -20.06 17.97 2.64
C ARG A 39 -20.00 17.02 1.45
N ILE A 40 -18.97 16.17 1.43
CA ILE A 40 -18.86 15.09 0.43
C ILE A 40 -19.71 13.90 0.85
N ILE A 41 -19.73 13.57 2.15
CA ILE A 41 -20.55 12.49 2.70
C ILE A 41 -21.95 13.06 2.99
N THR A 42 -22.76 13.18 1.93
CA THR A 42 -24.14 13.66 2.01
C THR A 42 -25.12 12.53 2.34
N PRO A 43 -26.37 12.85 2.76
CA PRO A 43 -27.41 11.84 2.93
C PRO A 43 -27.63 10.97 1.68
N GLU A 44 -27.53 11.54 0.47
CA GLU A 44 -27.65 10.80 -0.79
C GLU A 44 -26.50 9.81 -0.99
N LEU A 45 -25.26 10.19 -0.65
CA LEU A 45 -24.13 9.26 -0.70
C LEU A 45 -24.25 8.18 0.38
N THR A 46 -24.75 8.52 1.56
CA THR A 46 -25.06 7.56 2.63
C THR A 46 -26.11 6.54 2.17
N GLU A 47 -27.21 6.99 1.55
CA GLU A 47 -28.24 6.11 1.01
C GLU A 47 -27.68 5.20 -0.09
N PHE A 48 -26.91 5.76 -1.03
CA PHE A 48 -26.20 4.98 -2.05
C PHE A 48 -25.28 3.92 -1.44
N THR A 49 -24.54 4.26 -0.39
CA THR A 49 -23.63 3.35 0.31
C THR A 49 -24.39 2.21 0.96
N ASN A 50 -25.51 2.51 1.63
CA ASN A 50 -26.36 1.48 2.23
C ASN A 50 -26.94 0.54 1.16
N ASN A 51 -27.35 1.06 0.00
CA ASN A 51 -27.85 0.25 -1.11
C ASN A 51 -26.77 -0.69 -1.65
N ILE A 52 -25.54 -0.20 -1.86
CA ILE A 52 -24.40 -1.04 -2.26
C ILE A 52 -24.12 -2.12 -1.22
N MET A 53 -24.12 -1.77 0.08
CA MET A 53 -23.91 -2.78 1.12
C MET A 53 -24.98 -3.87 1.11
N GLN A 54 -26.23 -3.52 0.84
CA GLN A 54 -27.33 -4.48 0.69
C GLN A 54 -27.16 -5.35 -0.55
N ASP A 55 -26.90 -4.75 -1.71
CA ASP A 55 -26.77 -5.43 -3.01
C ASP A 55 -25.63 -6.46 -3.01
N TYR A 56 -24.53 -6.17 -2.31
CA TYR A 56 -23.35 -7.02 -2.24
C TYR A 56 -23.23 -7.80 -0.92
N ASN A 57 -24.27 -7.78 -0.08
CA ASN A 57 -24.30 -8.47 1.21
C ASN A 57 -23.05 -8.15 2.09
N MET A 58 -22.64 -6.87 2.10
CA MET A 58 -21.48 -6.42 2.86
C MET A 58 -21.87 -6.19 4.33
N SER A 59 -21.16 -6.84 5.25
CA SER A 59 -21.40 -6.70 6.69
C SER A 59 -21.17 -5.26 7.19
N GLY A 60 -20.14 -4.58 6.69
CA GLY A 60 -19.79 -3.24 7.13
C GLY A 60 -18.81 -2.55 6.19
N LEU A 61 -18.73 -1.23 6.29
CA LEU A 61 -17.92 -0.38 5.44
C LEU A 61 -17.55 0.93 6.15
N ALA A 62 -16.34 1.44 5.90
CA ALA A 62 -15.92 2.77 6.32
C ALA A 62 -15.56 3.65 5.11
N LEU A 63 -16.02 4.90 5.12
CA LEU A 63 -15.76 5.91 4.09
C LEU A 63 -14.94 7.06 4.65
N GLY A 64 -14.00 7.55 3.85
CA GLY A 64 -13.18 8.71 4.15
C GLY A 64 -13.09 9.61 2.93
N ALA A 65 -13.27 10.91 3.11
CA ALA A 65 -13.11 11.92 2.08
C ALA A 65 -12.16 13.01 2.56
N VAL A 66 -11.23 13.42 1.70
CA VAL A 66 -10.28 14.50 1.98
C VAL A 66 -10.53 15.62 0.97
N HIS A 67 -10.87 16.80 1.49
CA HIS A 67 -11.10 18.00 0.68
C HIS A 67 -9.80 18.64 0.22
N SER A 68 -9.87 19.47 -0.82
CA SER A 68 -8.72 20.25 -1.30
C SER A 68 -8.22 21.29 -0.29
N ASN A 69 -9.00 21.61 0.72
CA ASN A 69 -8.63 22.46 1.86
C ASN A 69 -8.31 21.63 3.12
N ASP A 70 -7.95 20.36 2.95
CA ASP A 70 -7.45 19.45 3.99
C ASP A 70 -8.45 19.00 5.06
N ILE A 71 -9.72 19.39 4.93
CA ILE A 71 -10.80 18.89 5.77
C ILE A 71 -11.03 17.40 5.48
N ILE A 72 -11.20 16.63 6.54
CA ILE A 72 -11.44 15.19 6.48
C ILE A 72 -12.87 14.92 6.95
N GLU A 73 -13.62 14.15 6.16
CA GLU A 73 -14.89 13.56 6.55
C GLU A 73 -14.72 12.04 6.65
N VAL A 74 -15.29 11.43 7.69
CA VAL A 74 -15.33 9.98 7.83
C VAL A 74 -16.74 9.52 8.21
N ALA A 75 -17.11 8.34 7.73
CA ALA A 75 -18.36 7.68 8.09
C ALA A 75 -18.13 6.16 8.14
N ALA A 76 -18.97 5.47 8.90
CA ALA A 76 -18.92 4.03 9.06
C ALA A 76 -20.33 3.47 9.09
N PHE A 77 -20.51 2.29 8.49
CA PHE A 77 -21.81 1.69 8.23
C PHE A 77 -21.76 0.18 8.53
N GLY A 78 -22.87 -0.35 9.05
CA GLY A 78 -23.03 -1.78 9.32
C GLY A 78 -22.31 -2.28 10.57
N ARG A 79 -21.90 -3.53 10.52
CA ARG A 79 -21.29 -4.28 11.63
C ARG A 79 -19.88 -4.77 11.28
N LYS A 80 -19.02 -4.84 12.29
CA LYS A 80 -17.65 -5.35 12.17
C LYS A 80 -17.50 -6.83 12.54
N THR A 81 -18.45 -7.43 13.27
CA THR A 81 -18.43 -8.85 13.71
C THR A 81 -19.77 -9.57 13.49
N GLU A 82 -19.80 -10.91 13.57
CA GLU A 82 -21.04 -11.73 13.64
C GLU A 82 -21.94 -11.32 14.78
N ASP A 83 -21.37 -10.90 15.90
CA ASP A 83 -22.09 -10.52 17.12
C ASP A 83 -22.76 -9.13 17.01
N ASN A 84 -22.86 -8.58 15.79
CA ASN A 84 -23.43 -7.28 15.46
C ASN A 84 -22.73 -6.09 16.13
N ASP A 85 -21.45 -6.22 16.46
CA ASP A 85 -20.69 -5.06 16.91
C ASP A 85 -20.69 -3.98 15.82
N THR A 86 -21.00 -2.75 16.21
CA THR A 86 -21.13 -1.63 15.27
C THR A 86 -19.79 -1.29 14.62
N MET A 87 -19.84 -1.04 13.30
CA MET A 87 -18.72 -0.49 12.55
C MET A 87 -18.49 0.98 12.93
N THR A 88 -17.25 1.37 13.18
CA THR A 88 -16.85 2.73 13.57
C THR A 88 -15.74 3.25 12.65
N ALA A 89 -15.51 4.56 12.62
CA ALA A 89 -14.45 5.16 11.79
C ALA A 89 -13.04 4.68 12.18
N ASP A 90 -12.88 4.17 13.39
CA ASP A 90 -11.62 3.66 13.91
C ASP A 90 -11.51 2.12 13.84
N THR A 91 -12.52 1.44 13.28
CA THR A 91 -12.46 0.01 12.99
C THR A 91 -11.29 -0.31 12.06
N LEU A 92 -10.51 -1.33 12.42
CA LEU A 92 -9.34 -1.77 11.68
C LEU A 92 -9.72 -2.78 10.60
N PHE A 93 -9.11 -2.62 9.43
CA PHE A 93 -9.28 -3.46 8.26
C PHE A 93 -7.92 -3.96 7.77
N ASP A 94 -7.89 -5.21 7.31
CA ASP A 94 -6.83 -5.68 6.42
C ASP A 94 -6.86 -4.84 5.14
N MET A 95 -5.80 -4.08 4.88
CA MET A 95 -5.74 -3.15 3.74
C MET A 95 -5.39 -3.84 2.42
N GLY A 96 -4.88 -5.08 2.50
CA GLY A 96 -4.45 -5.84 1.35
C GLY A 96 -3.56 -5.02 0.41
N SER A 97 -3.84 -5.07 -0.89
CA SER A 97 -2.96 -4.47 -1.90
C SER A 97 -2.73 -2.97 -1.79
N CYS A 98 -3.49 -2.23 -0.97
CA CYS A 98 -3.18 -0.83 -0.67
C CYS A 98 -1.80 -0.67 0.00
N SER A 99 -1.27 -1.70 0.67
CA SER A 99 0.09 -1.69 1.25
C SER A 99 1.19 -1.43 0.23
N LYS A 100 0.97 -1.79 -1.04
CA LYS A 100 1.92 -1.58 -2.14
C LYS A 100 2.28 -0.12 -2.35
N ALA A 101 1.34 0.80 -2.10
CA ALA A 101 1.58 2.23 -2.20
C ALA A 101 2.55 2.71 -1.12
N PHE A 102 2.46 2.15 0.10
CA PHE A 102 3.39 2.43 1.19
C PHE A 102 4.77 1.86 0.89
N LEU A 103 4.86 0.63 0.34
CA LEU A 103 6.14 0.08 -0.10
C LEU A 103 6.81 0.97 -1.15
N ALA A 104 6.09 1.33 -2.22
CA ALA A 104 6.64 2.17 -3.27
C ALA A 104 7.10 3.52 -2.71
N SER A 105 6.33 4.11 -1.81
CA SER A 105 6.70 5.36 -1.14
C SER A 105 7.94 5.21 -0.25
N ALA A 106 8.05 4.11 0.49
CA ALA A 106 9.21 3.79 1.31
C ALA A 106 10.49 3.59 0.46
N VAL A 107 10.39 2.95 -0.72
CA VAL A 107 11.50 2.87 -1.68
C VAL A 107 11.88 4.26 -2.17
N GLY A 108 10.91 5.14 -2.44
CA GLY A 108 11.17 6.54 -2.77
C GLY A 108 11.93 7.26 -1.66
N ILE A 109 11.48 7.14 -0.40
CA ILE A 109 12.15 7.74 0.76
C ILE A 109 13.60 7.22 0.88
N LEU A 110 13.82 5.92 0.68
CA LEU A 110 15.15 5.32 0.67
C LEU A 110 16.03 5.93 -0.44
N ILE A 111 15.52 6.07 -1.67
CA ILE A 111 16.23 6.73 -2.77
C ILE A 111 16.66 8.15 -2.39
N ASP A 112 15.77 8.92 -1.76
CA ASP A 112 16.10 10.28 -1.31
C ASP A 112 17.11 10.28 -0.16
N ASP A 113 17.05 9.33 0.77
CA ASP A 113 18.07 9.19 1.81
C ASP A 113 19.47 9.00 1.19
N PHE A 114 19.61 8.15 0.17
CA PHE A 114 20.88 8.01 -0.56
C PHE A 114 21.27 9.30 -1.28
N ALA A 115 20.33 9.96 -1.96
CA ALA A 115 20.60 11.21 -2.67
C ALA A 115 21.05 12.34 -1.73
N GLN A 116 20.62 12.32 -0.46
CA GLN A 116 20.97 13.30 0.56
C GLN A 116 22.15 12.87 1.46
N GLY A 117 22.72 11.68 1.24
CA GLY A 117 23.80 11.15 2.08
C GLY A 117 23.36 10.75 3.50
N LYS A 118 22.08 10.42 3.69
CA LYS A 118 21.49 9.92 4.95
C LYS A 118 21.47 8.39 5.02
N ASN A 119 22.00 7.70 4.01
CA ASN A 119 22.01 6.25 3.95
C ASN A 119 22.86 5.65 5.09
N ARG A 120 22.40 4.51 5.63
CA ARG A 120 23.12 3.79 6.70
C ARG A 120 24.04 2.71 6.13
N THR A 121 23.59 2.03 5.08
CA THR A 121 24.36 0.99 4.38
C THR A 121 24.95 1.56 3.09
N PRO A 122 26.22 1.26 2.73
CA PRO A 122 26.77 1.65 1.44
C PRO A 122 26.13 0.83 0.29
N LEU A 123 26.07 1.41 -0.91
CA LEU A 123 25.67 0.66 -2.11
C LEU A 123 26.78 -0.34 -2.52
N PRO A 124 26.42 -1.44 -3.22
CA PRO A 124 27.41 -2.37 -3.75
C PRO A 124 28.42 -1.69 -4.66
N SER A 125 29.62 -2.28 -4.76
CA SER A 125 30.68 -1.77 -5.64
C SER A 125 30.19 -1.69 -7.09
N GLY A 126 30.35 -0.51 -7.70
CA GLY A 126 29.89 -0.24 -9.07
C GLY A 126 28.53 0.46 -9.16
N VAL A 127 27.74 0.50 -8.07
CA VAL A 127 26.50 1.26 -8.01
C VAL A 127 26.78 2.66 -7.49
N GLN A 128 26.79 3.64 -8.39
CA GLN A 128 27.08 5.05 -8.04
C GLN A 128 25.91 5.77 -7.37
N ARG A 129 24.68 5.36 -7.69
CA ARG A 129 23.45 5.98 -7.17
C ARG A 129 22.32 4.97 -7.11
N LEU A 130 21.44 5.15 -6.12
CA LEU A 130 20.18 4.44 -6.03
C LEU A 130 19.07 5.29 -6.67
N ASP A 131 18.39 4.76 -7.67
CA ASP A 131 17.22 5.36 -8.31
C ASP A 131 16.28 4.29 -8.86
N TRP A 132 15.13 4.69 -9.43
CA TRP A 132 14.14 3.77 -10.01
C TRP A 132 14.67 2.90 -11.16
N HIS A 133 15.75 3.31 -11.81
CA HIS A 133 16.42 2.61 -12.91
C HIS A 133 17.63 1.79 -12.45
N THR A 134 17.99 1.82 -11.17
CA THR A 134 19.00 0.92 -10.62
C THR A 134 18.59 -0.53 -10.87
N ARG A 135 19.50 -1.32 -11.45
CA ARG A 135 19.25 -2.72 -11.80
C ARG A 135 19.30 -3.60 -10.56
N LEU A 136 18.42 -4.59 -10.49
CA LEU A 136 18.35 -5.47 -9.32
C LEU A 136 19.59 -6.37 -9.20
N ILE A 137 20.19 -6.77 -10.33
CA ILE A 137 21.41 -7.57 -10.34
C ILE A 137 22.60 -6.84 -9.71
N ASP A 138 22.67 -5.51 -9.85
CA ASP A 138 23.73 -4.71 -9.24
C ASP A 138 23.46 -4.45 -7.76
N LEU A 139 22.17 -4.36 -7.38
CA LEU A 139 21.75 -4.01 -6.03
C LEU A 139 21.77 -5.22 -5.07
N LEU A 140 21.46 -6.42 -5.58
CA LEU A 140 21.36 -7.66 -4.81
C LEU A 140 22.26 -8.76 -5.43
N PRO A 141 23.59 -8.54 -5.50
CA PRO A 141 24.50 -9.49 -6.12
C PRO A 141 24.50 -10.84 -5.38
N GLY A 142 24.29 -11.93 -6.13
CA GLY A 142 24.20 -13.30 -5.61
C GLY A 142 22.78 -13.74 -5.23
N ASP A 143 21.94 -12.80 -4.78
CA ASP A 143 20.56 -13.11 -4.38
C ASP A 143 19.58 -12.99 -5.55
N TRP A 144 19.72 -11.95 -6.37
CA TRP A 144 18.83 -11.69 -7.50
C TRP A 144 19.16 -12.53 -8.73
N GLN A 145 18.17 -13.29 -9.18
CA GLN A 145 18.15 -13.96 -10.49
C GLN A 145 16.71 -14.32 -10.84
N LEU A 146 16.34 -14.17 -12.11
CA LEU A 146 15.11 -14.71 -12.69
C LEU A 146 15.46 -15.90 -13.61
N MET A 147 14.46 -16.72 -13.93
CA MET A 147 14.66 -17.80 -14.91
C MET A 147 15.02 -17.26 -16.31
N ASP A 148 14.47 -16.11 -16.68
CA ASP A 148 14.84 -15.39 -17.90
C ASP A 148 16.16 -14.62 -17.69
N GLU A 149 17.17 -14.94 -18.49
CA GLU A 149 18.52 -14.35 -18.36
C GLU A 149 18.53 -12.86 -18.71
N TRP A 150 17.77 -12.45 -19.72
CA TRP A 150 17.69 -11.04 -20.12
C TRP A 150 17.01 -10.21 -19.03
N ALA A 151 15.87 -10.69 -18.52
CA ALA A 151 15.16 -10.04 -17.43
C ALA A 151 16.02 -9.97 -16.16
N SER A 152 16.79 -11.03 -15.86
CA SER A 152 17.75 -11.04 -14.74
C SER A 152 18.75 -9.89 -14.82
N GLN A 153 19.29 -9.63 -16.02
CA GLN A 153 20.33 -8.63 -16.24
C GLN A 153 19.79 -7.20 -16.35
N GLN A 154 18.53 -7.03 -16.77
CA GLN A 154 17.99 -5.73 -17.20
C GLN A 154 16.88 -5.17 -16.29
N ALA A 155 16.27 -6.00 -15.44
CA ALA A 155 15.20 -5.54 -14.56
C ALA A 155 15.70 -4.47 -13.58
N THR A 156 14.89 -3.42 -13.43
CA THR A 156 15.13 -2.31 -12.48
C THR A 156 14.07 -2.26 -11.39
N ILE A 157 14.32 -1.46 -10.34
CA ILE A 157 13.36 -1.22 -9.26
C ILE A 157 11.98 -0.81 -9.82
N ARG A 158 11.96 0.08 -10.82
CA ARG A 158 10.74 0.49 -11.53
C ARG A 158 10.02 -0.69 -12.16
N ASP A 159 10.73 -1.58 -12.84
CA ASP A 159 10.09 -2.71 -13.54
C ASP A 159 9.35 -3.63 -12.56
N ILE A 160 9.99 -3.94 -11.42
CA ILE A 160 9.41 -4.86 -10.43
C ILE A 160 8.22 -4.22 -9.67
N LEU A 161 8.27 -2.91 -9.39
CA LEU A 161 7.19 -2.18 -8.69
C LEU A 161 6.08 -1.67 -9.61
N SER A 162 6.27 -1.75 -10.94
CA SER A 162 5.25 -1.44 -11.94
C SER A 162 4.65 -2.68 -12.60
N HIS A 163 4.95 -3.87 -12.06
CA HIS A 163 4.48 -5.16 -12.57
C HIS A 163 4.87 -5.43 -14.03
N GLN A 164 6.08 -5.04 -14.42
CA GLN A 164 6.59 -5.17 -15.80
C GLN A 164 7.73 -6.19 -15.94
N SER A 165 7.94 -7.05 -14.95
CA SER A 165 9.01 -8.06 -14.99
C SER A 165 8.73 -9.25 -15.91
N GLY A 166 7.47 -9.47 -16.30
CA GLY A 166 7.03 -10.64 -17.07
C GLY A 166 6.71 -11.89 -16.25
N LEU A 167 7.02 -11.88 -14.94
CA LEU A 167 6.74 -13.00 -14.03
C LEU A 167 5.30 -12.92 -13.46
N PRO A 168 4.47 -13.97 -13.59
CA PRO A 168 3.11 -13.99 -13.07
C PRO A 168 3.08 -14.17 -11.54
N ARG A 169 1.88 -14.20 -10.95
CA ARG A 169 1.71 -14.56 -9.54
C ARG A 169 2.23 -15.97 -9.26
N HIS A 170 2.96 -16.10 -8.16
CA HIS A 170 3.45 -17.36 -7.59
C HIS A 170 3.26 -17.36 -6.07
N ASP A 171 2.12 -16.88 -5.59
CA ASP A 171 1.87 -16.60 -4.16
C ASP A 171 1.95 -17.86 -3.25
N ILE A 172 1.95 -19.06 -3.84
CA ILE A 172 2.09 -20.35 -3.14
C ILE A 172 3.49 -20.96 -3.27
N SER A 173 4.46 -20.25 -3.85
CA SER A 173 5.81 -20.79 -4.07
C SER A 173 6.70 -20.74 -2.84
N TYR A 174 6.30 -20.04 -1.78
CA TYR A 174 7.07 -19.85 -0.56
C TYR A 174 6.25 -20.21 0.69
N HIS A 175 6.95 -20.48 1.79
CA HIS A 175 6.35 -20.81 3.08
C HIS A 175 6.46 -19.65 4.07
N ALA A 176 5.55 -19.61 5.03
CA ALA A 176 5.42 -18.51 5.99
C ALA A 176 6.62 -18.37 6.95
N ASP A 177 7.46 -19.40 7.10
CA ASP A 177 8.67 -19.41 7.94
C ASP A 177 9.93 -18.93 7.21
N GLN A 178 9.82 -18.62 5.91
CA GLN A 178 10.94 -18.16 5.10
C GLN A 178 11.20 -16.66 5.29
N LYS A 179 12.44 -16.24 4.99
CA LYS A 179 12.82 -14.83 5.01
C LYS A 179 12.58 -14.19 3.64
N PRO A 180 12.40 -12.85 3.56
CA PRO A 180 12.26 -12.16 2.28
C PRO A 180 13.37 -12.49 1.26
N VAL A 181 14.62 -12.65 1.72
CA VAL A 181 15.76 -13.03 0.85
C VAL A 181 15.59 -14.43 0.24
N ASP A 182 14.95 -15.37 0.94
CA ASP A 182 14.72 -16.71 0.42
C ASP A 182 13.71 -16.66 -0.73
N VAL A 183 12.69 -15.81 -0.62
CA VAL A 183 11.72 -15.56 -1.71
C VAL A 183 12.42 -14.92 -2.91
N VAL A 184 13.29 -13.93 -2.69
CA VAL A 184 14.10 -13.30 -3.76
C VAL A 184 14.94 -14.35 -4.49
N ARG A 185 15.61 -15.24 -3.75
CA ARG A 185 16.44 -16.30 -4.35
C ARG A 185 15.63 -17.31 -5.13
N GLN A 186 14.42 -17.62 -4.68
CA GLN A 186 13.53 -18.58 -5.36
C GLN A 186 13.00 -18.08 -6.72
N LEU A 187 13.01 -16.77 -6.98
CA LEU A 187 12.56 -16.20 -8.25
C LEU A 187 13.24 -16.84 -9.48
N ARG A 188 14.48 -17.33 -9.32
CA ARG A 188 15.24 -18.02 -10.38
C ARG A 188 14.63 -19.34 -10.84
N HIS A 189 13.69 -19.90 -10.07
CA HIS A 189 13.01 -21.16 -10.36
C HIS A 189 11.59 -20.97 -10.91
N LEU A 190 11.14 -19.72 -11.05
CA LEU A 190 9.78 -19.42 -11.46
C LEU A 190 9.71 -19.08 -12.95
N TRP A 191 8.73 -19.69 -13.63
CA TRP A 191 8.55 -19.54 -15.08
C TRP A 191 7.96 -18.17 -15.44
N PRO A 192 8.62 -17.38 -16.31
CA PRO A 192 8.03 -16.16 -16.83
C PRO A 192 6.86 -16.50 -17.74
N ALA A 193 5.86 -15.61 -17.76
CA ALA A 193 4.78 -15.71 -18.71
C ALA A 193 5.02 -14.78 -19.92
N PHE A 194 5.82 -13.71 -19.74
CA PHE A 194 6.14 -12.68 -20.73
C PHE A 194 7.59 -12.25 -20.62
N GLU A 195 8.07 -11.61 -21.68
CA GLU A 195 9.35 -10.91 -21.66
C GLU A 195 9.28 -9.66 -20.77
N LEU A 196 10.44 -9.22 -20.27
CA LEU A 196 10.59 -7.98 -19.51
C LEU A 196 9.98 -6.80 -20.29
N ARG A 197 9.11 -6.02 -19.64
CA ARG A 197 8.38 -4.84 -20.16
C ARG A 197 7.40 -5.11 -21.30
N GLN A 198 7.16 -6.37 -21.67
CA GLN A 198 6.22 -6.70 -22.74
C GLN A 198 4.77 -6.35 -22.36
N ARG A 199 4.36 -6.65 -21.13
CA ARG A 199 3.02 -6.34 -20.62
C ARG A 199 2.99 -6.26 -19.10
N TRP A 200 2.00 -5.51 -18.60
CA TRP A 200 1.69 -5.48 -17.18
C TRP A 200 1.20 -6.86 -16.70
N HIS A 201 1.76 -7.37 -15.61
CA HIS A 201 1.33 -8.61 -15.00
C HIS A 201 1.53 -8.58 -13.48
N TYR A 202 0.42 -8.53 -12.74
CA TYR A 202 0.43 -8.40 -11.28
C TYR A 202 1.25 -9.48 -10.58
N ASN A 203 2.08 -9.10 -9.62
CA ASN A 203 2.94 -10.02 -8.86
C ASN A 203 3.29 -9.44 -7.47
N ASN A 204 3.05 -10.22 -6.41
CA ASN A 204 3.35 -9.84 -5.03
C ASN A 204 4.80 -10.08 -4.62
N LEU A 205 5.51 -11.04 -5.22
CA LEU A 205 6.87 -11.42 -4.83
C LEU A 205 7.87 -10.27 -5.05
N PHE A 206 7.58 -9.37 -6.00
CA PHE A 206 8.37 -8.15 -6.18
C PHE A 206 8.16 -7.10 -5.09
N TYR A 207 7.04 -7.14 -4.38
CA TYR A 207 6.83 -6.32 -3.19
C TYR A 207 7.54 -6.91 -1.97
N VAL A 208 7.69 -8.24 -1.91
CA VAL A 208 8.63 -8.89 -0.97
C VAL A 208 10.06 -8.47 -1.28
N THR A 209 10.44 -8.44 -2.56
CA THR A 209 11.76 -7.98 -3.02
C THR A 209 12.01 -6.52 -2.66
N GLY A 210 11.03 -5.63 -2.86
CA GLY A 210 11.14 -4.22 -2.47
C GLY A 210 11.30 -4.04 -0.95
N ALA A 211 10.57 -4.81 -0.14
CA ALA A 211 10.71 -4.79 1.31
C ALA A 211 12.11 -5.27 1.72
N HIS A 212 12.63 -6.31 1.09
CA HIS A 212 14.00 -6.78 1.30
C HIS A 212 15.05 -5.72 0.96
N ILE A 213 14.89 -5.00 -0.16
CA ILE A 213 15.77 -3.88 -0.55
C ILE A 213 15.79 -2.81 0.55
N ILE A 214 14.62 -2.41 1.06
CA ILE A 214 14.56 -1.44 2.16
C ILE A 214 15.30 -1.97 3.37
N SER A 215 15.06 -3.22 3.77
CA SER A 215 15.71 -3.77 4.95
C SER A 215 17.22 -3.78 4.83
N THR A 216 17.75 -4.20 3.68
CA THR A 216 19.18 -4.29 3.39
C THR A 216 19.86 -2.92 3.44
N PHE A 217 19.25 -1.90 2.82
CA PHE A 217 19.93 -0.61 2.60
C PHE A 217 19.61 0.47 3.64
N SER A 218 18.52 0.32 4.39
CA SER A 218 18.21 1.20 5.53
C SER A 218 18.86 0.74 6.84
N GLY A 219 19.21 -0.54 6.97
CA GLY A 219 19.68 -1.13 8.23
C GLY A 219 18.58 -1.26 9.29
N MET A 220 17.31 -1.16 8.90
CA MET A 220 16.12 -1.36 9.73
C MET A 220 15.25 -2.42 9.07
N SER A 221 14.31 -3.08 9.77
CA SER A 221 13.30 -3.86 9.05
C SER A 221 12.40 -2.94 8.21
N TYR A 222 11.82 -3.46 7.12
CA TYR A 222 10.83 -2.71 6.33
C TYR A 222 9.66 -2.19 7.18
N ILE A 223 9.21 -2.98 8.15
CA ILE A 223 8.10 -2.64 9.06
C ILE A 223 8.48 -1.45 9.93
N GLU A 224 9.66 -1.49 10.57
CA GLU A 224 10.16 -0.37 11.36
C GLU A 224 10.40 0.87 10.50
N PHE A 225 10.90 0.68 9.28
CA PHE A 225 11.11 1.79 8.35
C PHE A 225 9.79 2.49 8.01
N VAL A 226 8.73 1.74 7.65
CA VAL A 226 7.42 2.36 7.37
C VAL A 226 6.84 3.00 8.63
N LYS A 227 6.99 2.37 9.79
CA LYS A 227 6.51 2.92 11.05
C LYS A 227 7.19 4.26 11.35
N GLU A 228 8.53 4.29 11.39
CA GLU A 228 9.31 5.48 11.73
C GLU A 228 9.19 6.59 10.67
N ARG A 229 9.11 6.23 9.40
CA ARG A 229 9.23 7.19 8.29
C ARG A 229 7.88 7.63 7.72
N ILE A 230 6.80 6.88 7.97
CA ILE A 230 5.47 7.16 7.44
C ILE A 230 4.43 7.23 8.55
N PHE A 231 4.24 6.16 9.33
CA PHE A 231 3.13 6.12 10.30
C PHE A 231 3.30 7.13 11.43
N ASP A 232 4.44 7.11 12.12
CA ASP A 232 4.75 7.99 13.24
C ASP A 232 4.68 9.49 12.85
N PRO A 233 5.30 9.96 11.75
CA PRO A 233 5.25 11.37 11.40
C PRO A 233 3.89 11.83 10.87
N LEU A 234 3.06 10.92 10.33
CA LEU A 234 1.67 11.20 9.97
C LEU A 234 0.69 11.04 11.14
N GLY A 235 1.14 10.54 12.29
CA GLY A 235 0.27 10.20 13.41
C GLY A 235 -0.73 9.09 13.08
N MET A 236 -0.35 8.12 12.25
CA MET A 236 -1.15 6.93 11.93
C MET A 236 -1.02 5.87 13.04
N THR A 237 -1.47 6.23 14.24
CA THR A 237 -1.21 5.49 15.48
C THR A 237 -1.97 4.17 15.61
N ALA A 238 -2.98 3.94 14.76
CA ALA A 238 -3.74 2.69 14.75
C ALA A 238 -3.26 1.72 13.65
N SER A 239 -2.35 2.17 12.78
CA SER A 239 -1.86 1.38 11.66
C SER A 239 -0.72 0.46 12.10
N THR A 240 -0.85 -0.83 11.80
CA THR A 240 0.13 -1.86 12.16
C THR A 240 0.32 -2.88 11.04
N PHE A 241 1.36 -3.69 11.13
CA PHE A 241 1.57 -4.88 10.32
C PHE A 241 1.30 -6.18 11.10
N ASP A 242 1.09 -6.09 12.41
CA ASP A 242 0.93 -7.25 13.30
C ASP A 242 -0.57 -7.60 13.46
N PRO A 243 -1.03 -8.75 12.91
CA PRO A 243 -2.42 -9.17 13.04
C PRO A 243 -2.81 -9.54 14.47
N GLU A 244 -1.87 -9.94 15.33
CA GLU A 244 -2.14 -10.23 16.73
C GLU A 244 -2.29 -8.94 17.55
N GLU A 245 -1.48 -7.91 17.26
CA GLU A 245 -1.67 -6.57 17.82
C GLU A 245 -3.04 -6.02 17.46
N ALA A 246 -3.41 -6.07 16.17
CA ALA A 246 -4.71 -5.63 15.70
C ALA A 246 -5.88 -6.41 16.33
N ALA A 247 -5.72 -7.72 16.52
CA ALA A 247 -6.73 -8.54 17.18
C ALA A 247 -6.89 -8.17 18.66
N ARG A 248 -5.78 -7.93 19.38
CA ARG A 248 -5.78 -7.52 20.81
C ARG A 248 -6.39 -6.13 21.02
N ASP A 249 -6.26 -5.24 20.04
CA ASP A 249 -6.85 -3.90 20.08
C ASP A 249 -8.40 -3.94 20.12
N GLY A 250 -9.02 -5.00 19.59
CA GLY A 250 -10.46 -5.23 19.66
C GLY A 250 -11.29 -4.45 18.62
N ARG A 251 -10.66 -3.56 17.85
CA ARG A 251 -11.29 -2.85 16.73
C ARG A 251 -11.12 -3.54 15.39
N LEU A 252 -10.41 -4.66 15.30
CA LEU A 252 -10.25 -5.42 14.05
C LEU A 252 -11.59 -6.00 13.57
N THR A 253 -11.95 -5.69 12.32
CA THR A 253 -13.12 -6.28 11.66
C THR A 253 -12.89 -7.77 11.38
N GLN A 254 -13.96 -8.55 11.43
CA GLN A 254 -13.97 -9.88 10.84
C GLN A 254 -14.07 -9.78 9.31
N THR A 255 -13.45 -10.74 8.62
CA THR A 255 -13.49 -10.86 7.16
C THR A 255 -14.62 -11.81 6.77
N TRP A 256 -15.28 -11.53 5.65
CA TRP A 256 -16.44 -12.27 5.18
C TRP A 256 -16.29 -12.68 3.72
N THR A 257 -16.83 -13.84 3.35
CA THR A 257 -17.12 -14.19 1.96
C THR A 257 -18.32 -13.38 1.45
N ALA A 258 -18.52 -13.36 0.13
CA ALA A 258 -19.69 -12.70 -0.49
C ALA A 258 -21.03 -13.32 -0.04
N ASP A 259 -21.06 -14.60 0.32
CA ASP A 259 -22.24 -15.26 0.89
C ASP A 259 -22.37 -15.07 2.41
N GLY A 260 -21.57 -14.21 3.03
CA GLY A 260 -21.69 -13.82 4.43
C GLY A 260 -21.09 -14.84 5.42
N ARG A 261 -20.19 -15.73 4.97
CA ARG A 261 -19.46 -16.63 5.86
C ARG A 261 -18.21 -15.95 6.39
N ARG A 262 -17.95 -16.08 7.69
CA ARG A 262 -16.73 -15.58 8.31
C ARG A 262 -15.51 -16.31 7.76
N LEU A 263 -14.47 -15.55 7.43
CA LEU A 263 -13.15 -16.04 7.05
C LEU A 263 -12.18 -15.89 8.24
N PRO A 264 -11.23 -16.83 8.40
CA PRO A 264 -10.12 -16.64 9.33
C PRO A 264 -9.23 -15.48 8.87
N VAL A 265 -8.44 -14.94 9.80
CA VAL A 265 -7.38 -13.98 9.44
C VAL A 265 -6.45 -14.66 8.43
N TRP A 266 -6.15 -13.93 7.34
CA TRP A 266 -5.53 -14.51 6.15
C TRP A 266 -4.01 -14.70 6.29
N PHE A 267 -3.40 -14.16 7.34
CA PHE A 267 -2.00 -14.38 7.70
C PHE A 267 -1.80 -14.35 9.22
N THR A 268 -0.70 -14.95 9.68
CA THR A 268 -0.31 -14.97 11.11
C THR A 268 1.07 -14.32 11.27
N GLY A 269 1.51 -14.16 12.53
CA GLY A 269 2.75 -13.48 12.89
C GLY A 269 4.00 -13.95 12.14
N ASN A 270 4.08 -15.23 11.75
CA ASN A 270 5.24 -15.77 11.03
C ASN A 270 5.38 -15.20 9.61
N ALA A 271 4.27 -14.92 8.92
CA ALA A 271 4.28 -14.45 7.54
C ALA A 271 4.36 -12.92 7.42
N VAL A 272 4.36 -12.19 8.54
CA VAL A 272 4.27 -10.73 8.58
C VAL A 272 5.37 -10.07 7.72
N GLU A 273 6.63 -10.48 7.86
CA GLU A 273 7.74 -9.90 7.08
C GLU A 273 7.59 -10.11 5.57
N LEU A 274 7.07 -11.27 5.16
CA LEU A 274 6.86 -11.62 3.75
C LEU A 274 5.69 -10.83 3.17
N ILE A 275 4.62 -10.66 3.94
CA ILE A 275 3.38 -10.07 3.44
C ILE A 275 3.40 -8.53 3.55
N ALA A 276 4.18 -7.96 4.47
CA ALA A 276 4.18 -6.54 4.81
C ALA A 276 4.11 -5.62 3.58
N GLY A 277 5.06 -5.73 2.66
CA GLY A 277 5.11 -4.85 1.48
C GLY A 277 3.99 -5.11 0.45
N ALA A 278 3.50 -6.34 0.37
CA ALA A 278 2.51 -6.74 -0.64
C ALA A 278 1.07 -6.51 -0.17
N GLY A 279 0.78 -6.70 1.11
CA GLY A 279 -0.57 -6.53 1.63
C GLY A 279 -0.74 -6.48 3.14
N GLY A 280 0.35 -6.41 3.91
CA GLY A 280 0.29 -6.65 5.37
C GLY A 280 -0.13 -5.47 6.23
N ILE A 281 -0.49 -4.32 5.65
CA ILE A 281 -0.97 -3.19 6.47
C ILE A 281 -2.38 -3.48 6.96
N ILE A 282 -2.58 -3.26 8.26
CA ILE A 282 -3.87 -3.18 8.92
C ILE A 282 -4.05 -1.73 9.37
N SER A 283 -5.16 -1.10 9.00
CA SER A 283 -5.39 0.32 9.29
C SER A 283 -6.88 0.64 9.37
N ASN A 284 -7.22 1.89 9.67
CA ASN A 284 -8.59 2.40 9.67
C ASN A 284 -8.73 3.62 8.77
N VAL A 285 -9.98 4.06 8.57
CA VAL A 285 -10.25 5.17 7.65
C VAL A 285 -9.70 6.51 8.17
N VAL A 286 -9.58 6.67 9.49
CA VAL A 286 -8.99 7.87 10.12
C VAL A 286 -7.50 7.99 9.79
N ASP A 287 -6.74 6.90 9.83
CA ASP A 287 -5.32 6.91 9.50
C ASP A 287 -5.10 6.97 7.98
N MET A 288 -5.88 6.22 7.21
CA MET A 288 -5.79 6.23 5.75
C MET A 288 -6.15 7.58 5.12
N THR A 289 -7.01 8.38 5.77
CA THR A 289 -7.29 9.76 5.32
C THR A 289 -6.13 10.72 5.59
N LYS A 290 -5.33 10.51 6.65
CA LYS A 290 -4.06 11.25 6.87
C LYS A 290 -3.05 10.93 5.77
N TRP A 291 -2.91 9.64 5.43
CA TRP A 291 -2.10 9.18 4.30
C TRP A 291 -2.54 9.84 2.98
N LEU A 292 -3.85 9.81 2.68
CA LEU A 292 -4.40 10.40 1.46
C LEU A 292 -4.17 11.92 1.42
N ARG A 293 -4.38 12.63 2.54
CA ARG A 293 -4.12 14.08 2.63
C ARG A 293 -2.66 14.41 2.33
N MET A 294 -1.72 13.62 2.85
CA MET A 294 -0.30 13.82 2.56
C MET A 294 0.01 13.64 1.07
N LEU A 295 -0.58 12.62 0.42
CA LEU A 295 -0.42 12.42 -1.02
C LEU A 295 -1.00 13.59 -1.85
N LEU A 296 -2.17 14.12 -1.47
CA LEU A 296 -2.78 15.28 -2.14
C LEU A 296 -1.93 16.54 -2.01
N ASN A 297 -1.17 16.66 -0.92
CA ASN A 297 -0.24 17.75 -0.66
C ASN A 297 1.18 17.45 -1.14
N ALA A 298 1.30 16.65 -2.21
CA ALA A 298 2.56 16.34 -2.89
C ALA A 298 3.67 15.81 -1.96
N GLY A 299 3.28 15.07 -0.92
CA GLY A 299 4.20 14.47 0.03
C GLY A 299 4.33 15.18 1.38
N GLY A 300 3.75 16.37 1.52
CA GLY A 300 3.71 17.12 2.79
C GLY A 300 2.45 16.83 3.59
N ASP A 301 2.54 16.79 4.92
CA ASP A 301 1.37 16.77 5.79
C ASP A 301 1.09 18.18 6.36
N PRO A 302 -0.03 18.82 5.99
CA PRO A 302 -0.35 20.17 6.44
C PRO A 302 -0.64 20.24 7.95
N ALA A 303 -0.99 19.13 8.60
CA ALA A 303 -1.24 19.13 10.05
C ALA A 303 0.06 19.15 10.88
N THR A 304 1.11 18.47 10.42
CA THR A 304 2.42 18.44 11.10
C THR A 304 3.46 19.38 10.50
N ASN A 305 3.17 19.97 9.34
CA ASN A 305 4.09 20.75 8.51
C ASN A 305 5.40 19.98 8.15
N LYS A 306 5.33 18.64 8.13
CA LYS A 306 6.44 17.76 7.77
C LYS A 306 6.31 17.31 6.32
N THR A 307 7.44 17.24 5.61
CA THR A 307 7.52 16.52 4.34
C THR A 307 7.82 15.06 4.62
N ILE A 308 6.91 14.17 4.24
CA ILE A 308 7.04 12.72 4.41
C ILE A 308 7.65 12.10 3.15
N ILE A 309 7.09 12.43 1.98
CA ILE A 309 7.60 11.98 0.68
C ILE A 309 8.14 13.20 -0.08
N PRO A 310 9.43 13.24 -0.45
CA PRO A 310 9.98 14.33 -1.25
C PRO A 310 9.30 14.48 -2.63
N GLN A 311 8.90 15.70 -2.98
CA GLN A 311 8.24 16.03 -4.27
C GLN A 311 9.07 15.67 -5.52
N LYS A 312 10.41 15.63 -5.40
CA LYS A 312 11.29 15.24 -6.52
C LYS A 312 11.12 13.78 -6.95
N LEU A 313 10.57 12.93 -6.08
CA LEU A 313 10.34 11.51 -6.37
C LEU A 313 9.01 11.24 -7.07
N SER A 314 8.08 12.21 -7.08
CA SER A 314 6.73 12.03 -7.63
C SER A 314 6.57 12.47 -9.09
N THR A 315 7.64 12.93 -9.76
CA THR A 315 7.54 13.66 -11.04
C THR A 315 8.51 13.23 -12.16
N ARG A 316 9.03 11.98 -12.19
CA ARG A 316 9.87 11.51 -13.31
C ARG A 316 9.58 10.09 -13.76
#